data_AF-A0A526YLI0-F1
#
_entry.id   AF-A0A526YLI0-F1
#
_cell.length_a   1.000
_cell.length_b   1.000
_cell.length_c   1.000
_cell.angle_alpha   90.00
_cell.angle_beta   90.00
_cell.angle_gamma   90.00
#
_symmetry.space_group_name_H-M   'P 1'
#
loop_
_entity.id
_entity.type
_entity.pdbx_description
1 polymer ?
#
loop_
_entity_poly.entity_id
_entity_poly.type
_entity_poly.pdbx_seq_one_letter_code
_entity_poly.pdbx_strand_id
1 'polypeptide(L)'
;MPALSSPFVFRNLPALLMMAIVLPLLAGCGYNTIPTAEENAKAAWSQVLNQYQRRADLIPNLVETVKGYAAHEKDTLDAVVEARAKATQVTVTPDTLSDPEAVKRFQDSQA
;
A
#
# COMPACT_ATOMS: atom_id res chain seq x y z
N MET A 1 31.90 69.79 -23.65
CA MET A 1 31.67 68.49 -22.97
C MET A 1 31.58 68.79 -21.47
N PRO A 2 30.38 68.88 -20.89
CA PRO A 2 30.19 69.36 -19.53
C PRO A 2 30.75 68.36 -18.51
N ALA A 3 31.42 68.87 -17.49
CA ALA A 3 32.09 68.12 -16.44
C ALA A 3 31.08 67.31 -15.60
N LEU A 4 31.26 65.99 -15.60
CA LEU A 4 30.59 65.01 -14.73
C LEU A 4 31.09 65.08 -13.26
N SER A 5 31.40 66.26 -12.74
CA SER A 5 31.91 66.41 -11.36
C SER A 5 30.86 67.07 -10.46
N SER A 6 29.70 66.43 -10.30
CA SER A 6 28.76 66.84 -9.26
C SER A 6 29.20 66.25 -7.90
N PRO A 7 29.34 67.07 -6.84
CA PRO A 7 29.81 66.60 -5.53
C PRO A 7 28.85 65.59 -4.87
N PHE A 8 27.62 65.51 -5.36
CA PHE A 8 26.61 64.52 -4.97
C PHE A 8 27.00 63.09 -5.37
N VAL A 9 27.61 62.89 -6.54
CA VAL A 9 27.99 61.54 -7.02
C VAL A 9 29.14 60.98 -6.19
N PHE A 10 30.16 61.80 -5.91
CA PHE A 10 31.32 61.39 -5.11
C PHE A 10 30.98 61.15 -3.62
N ARG A 11 30.01 61.89 -3.06
CA ARG A 11 29.54 61.68 -1.68
C ARG A 11 28.83 60.33 -1.52
N ASN A 12 28.06 59.91 -2.52
CA ASN A 12 27.22 58.71 -2.47
C ASN A 12 27.91 57.46 -3.04
N LEU A 13 29.06 57.62 -3.72
CA LEU A 13 29.87 56.54 -4.27
C LEU A 13 30.22 55.43 -3.26
N PRO A 14 30.69 55.70 -2.02
CA PRO A 14 30.97 54.65 -1.05
C PRO A 14 29.72 53.89 -0.59
N ALA A 15 28.57 54.57 -0.49
CA ALA A 15 27.30 53.94 -0.12
C ALA A 15 26.79 53.02 -1.24
N LEU A 16 26.90 53.43 -2.50
CA LEU A 16 26.57 52.59 -3.66
C LEU A 16 27.48 51.37 -3.76
N LEU A 17 28.77 51.52 -3.45
CA LEU A 17 29.74 50.42 -3.44
C LEU A 17 29.42 49.40 -2.32
N MET A 18 29.10 49.88 -1.12
CA MET A 18 28.61 49.02 -0.03
C MET A 18 27.31 48.32 -0.41
N MET A 19 26.37 49.02 -1.01
CA MET A 19 25.09 48.44 -1.43
C MET A 19 25.29 47.37 -2.51
N ALA A 20 26.20 47.58 -3.46
CA ALA A 20 26.56 46.58 -4.47
C ALA A 20 27.22 45.32 -3.87
N ILE A 21 27.96 45.45 -2.77
CA ILE A 21 28.58 44.32 -2.05
C ILE A 21 27.55 43.59 -1.18
N VAL A 22 26.60 44.31 -0.59
CA VAL A 22 25.63 43.75 0.38
C VAL A 22 24.40 43.13 -0.30
N LEU A 23 23.92 43.68 -1.43
CA LEU A 23 22.74 43.15 -2.15
C LEU A 23 22.82 41.65 -2.49
N PRO A 24 23.95 41.12 -2.99
CA PRO A 24 24.08 39.69 -3.31
C PRO A 24 23.91 38.78 -2.09
N LEU A 25 24.20 39.27 -0.88
CA LEU A 25 24.08 38.50 0.36
C LEU A 25 22.61 38.25 0.75
N LEU A 26 21.65 39.02 0.23
CA LEU A 26 20.22 38.84 0.50
C LEU A 26 19.58 37.76 -0.40
N ALA A 27 20.22 37.34 -1.49
CA ALA A 27 19.65 36.37 -2.43
C ALA A 27 19.74 34.90 -1.95
N GLY A 28 20.41 34.63 -0.82
CA GLY A 28 20.77 33.28 -0.38
C GLY A 28 19.76 32.54 0.50
N CYS A 29 18.69 33.17 0.98
CA CYS A 29 17.80 32.55 1.96
C CYS A 29 16.62 31.81 1.30
N GLY A 30 16.80 30.53 0.97
CA GLY A 30 15.69 29.57 0.83
C GLY A 30 14.87 29.59 -0.46
N TYR A 31 15.17 30.47 -1.43
CA TYR A 31 14.41 30.52 -2.68
C TYR A 31 14.43 29.18 -3.45
N ASN A 32 15.59 28.50 -3.45
CA ASN A 32 15.76 27.22 -4.12
C ASN A 32 15.39 26.01 -3.24
N THR A 33 15.21 26.18 -1.93
CA THR A 33 14.97 25.03 -1.04
C THR A 33 13.58 24.45 -1.20
N ILE A 34 12.59 25.30 -1.51
CA ILE A 34 11.20 24.86 -1.74
C ILE A 34 11.08 23.96 -2.98
N PRO A 35 11.51 24.37 -4.19
CA PRO A 35 11.43 23.50 -5.36
C PRO A 35 12.28 22.23 -5.22
N THR A 36 13.46 22.32 -4.59
CA THR A 36 14.27 21.12 -4.33
C THR A 36 13.56 20.12 -3.40
N ALA A 37 12.90 20.60 -2.33
CA ALA A 37 12.15 19.73 -1.43
C ALA A 37 10.94 19.08 -2.13
N GLU A 38 10.26 19.81 -3.00
CA GLU A 38 9.14 19.29 -3.80
C GLU A 38 9.59 18.15 -4.72
N GLU A 39 10.68 18.33 -5.47
CA GLU A 39 11.20 17.29 -6.36
C GLU A 39 11.70 16.07 -5.60
N ASN A 40 12.31 16.25 -4.42
CA ASN A 40 12.67 15.15 -3.53
C ASN A 40 11.43 14.36 -3.06
N ALA A 41 10.36 15.05 -2.70
CA ALA A 41 9.10 14.42 -2.31
C ALA A 41 8.47 13.63 -3.47
N LYS A 42 8.46 14.19 -4.69
CA LYS A 42 7.98 13.51 -5.90
C LYS A 42 8.81 12.26 -6.23
N ALA A 43 10.13 12.35 -6.11
CA ALA A 43 11.03 11.22 -6.33
C ALA A 43 10.75 10.08 -5.32
N ALA A 44 10.59 10.43 -4.04
CA ALA A 44 10.24 9.46 -3.00
C ALA A 44 8.87 8.81 -3.25
N TRP A 45 7.86 9.61 -3.63
CA TRP A 45 6.54 9.08 -3.99
C TRP A 45 6.59 8.13 -5.20
N SER A 46 7.40 8.45 -6.20
CA SER A 46 7.59 7.59 -7.36
C SER A 46 8.19 6.23 -6.98
N GLN A 47 9.11 6.18 -6.01
CA GLN A 47 9.62 4.91 -5.49
C GLN A 47 8.54 4.07 -4.83
N VAL A 48 7.63 4.70 -4.06
CA VAL A 48 6.49 4.01 -3.45
C VAL A 48 5.60 3.41 -4.53
N LEU A 49 5.22 4.19 -5.55
CA LEU A 49 4.41 3.72 -6.67
C LEU A 49 5.06 2.53 -7.41
N ASN A 50 6.37 2.59 -7.65
CA ASN A 50 7.09 1.49 -8.29
C ASN A 50 7.03 0.19 -7.48
N GLN A 51 7.14 0.27 -6.14
CA GLN A 51 7.01 -0.92 -5.30
C GLN A 51 5.58 -1.48 -5.31
N TYR A 52 4.56 -0.61 -5.29
CA TYR A 52 3.18 -1.05 -5.41
C TYR A 52 2.91 -1.74 -6.75
N GLN A 53 3.40 -1.16 -7.85
CA GLN A 53 3.26 -1.74 -9.18
C GLN A 53 3.91 -3.13 -9.25
N ARG A 54 5.17 -3.28 -8.82
CA ARG A 54 5.85 -4.58 -8.80
C ARG A 54 5.10 -5.63 -7.97
N ARG A 55 4.51 -5.24 -6.82
CA ARG A 55 3.71 -6.16 -6.01
C ARG A 55 2.43 -6.56 -6.74
N ALA A 56 1.75 -5.61 -7.39
CA ALA A 56 0.53 -5.88 -8.16
C ALA A 56 0.81 -6.79 -9.37
N ASP A 57 1.90 -6.56 -10.10
CA ASP A 57 2.30 -7.36 -11.26
C ASP A 57 2.62 -8.82 -10.90
N LEU A 58 3.00 -9.09 -9.65
CA LEU A 58 3.29 -10.44 -9.16
C LEU A 58 2.03 -11.19 -8.68
N ILE A 59 0.93 -10.49 -8.39
CA ILE A 59 -0.32 -11.12 -7.88
C ILE A 59 -0.82 -12.22 -8.82
N PRO A 60 -0.91 -12.02 -10.16
CA PRO A 60 -1.39 -13.07 -11.06
C PRO A 60 -0.55 -14.35 -10.99
N ASN A 61 0.79 -14.23 -10.88
CA ASN A 61 1.68 -15.38 -10.77
C ASN A 61 1.44 -16.17 -9.46
N LEU A 62 1.28 -15.44 -8.34
CA LEU A 62 0.93 -16.05 -7.05
C LEU A 62 -0.43 -16.75 -7.11
N VAL A 63 -1.42 -16.13 -7.74
CA VAL A 63 -2.76 -16.71 -7.93
C VAL A 63 -2.70 -18.00 -8.75
N GLU A 64 -1.94 -18.02 -9.86
CA GLU A 64 -1.78 -19.23 -10.67
C GLU A 64 -1.07 -20.35 -9.90
N THR A 65 -0.07 -20.02 -9.08
CA THR A 65 0.59 -21.00 -8.20
C THR A 65 -0.39 -21.61 -7.19
N VAL A 66 -1.19 -20.77 -6.53
CA VAL A 66 -2.22 -21.23 -5.57
C VAL A 66 -3.29 -22.06 -6.26
N LYS A 67 -3.76 -21.65 -7.44
CA LYS A 67 -4.73 -22.44 -8.24
C LYS A 67 -4.17 -23.80 -8.64
N GLY A 68 -2.90 -23.87 -9.03
CA GLY A 68 -2.23 -25.14 -9.35
C GLY A 68 -2.27 -26.12 -8.17
N TYR A 69 -1.89 -25.68 -6.97
CA TYR A 69 -1.99 -26.51 -5.77
C TYR A 69 -3.42 -26.81 -5.35
N ALA A 70 -4.33 -25.83 -5.44
CA ALA A 70 -5.74 -26.04 -5.13
C ALA A 70 -6.36 -27.11 -6.04
N ALA A 71 -5.94 -27.22 -7.30
CA ALA A 71 -6.39 -28.28 -8.20
C ALA A 71 -5.91 -29.67 -7.75
N HIS A 72 -4.72 -29.79 -7.15
CA HIS A 72 -4.22 -31.05 -6.61
C HIS A 72 -4.97 -31.49 -5.34
N GLU A 73 -5.38 -30.54 -4.50
CA GLU A 73 -6.03 -30.82 -3.22
C GLU A 73 -7.55 -30.82 -3.28
N LYS A 74 -8.15 -30.38 -4.41
CA LYS A 74 -9.60 -30.21 -4.55
C LYS A 74 -10.36 -31.50 -4.26
N ASP A 75 -9.99 -32.61 -4.90
CA ASP A 75 -10.69 -33.88 -4.75
C ASP A 75 -10.59 -34.42 -3.33
N THR A 76 -9.43 -34.26 -2.69
CA THR A 76 -9.22 -34.65 -1.29
C THR A 76 -10.06 -33.82 -0.33
N LEU A 77 -10.09 -32.50 -0.51
CA LEU A 77 -10.93 -31.59 0.26
C LEU A 77 -12.41 -31.90 0.08
N ASP A 78 -12.87 -32.09 -1.15
CA ASP A 78 -14.25 -32.43 -1.46
C ASP A 78 -14.63 -33.78 -0.82
N ALA A 79 -13.77 -34.80 -0.89
CA ALA A 79 -13.99 -36.10 -0.26
C ALA A 79 -14.07 -36.02 1.27
N VAL A 80 -13.19 -35.24 1.91
CA VAL A 80 -13.22 -35.04 3.37
C VAL A 80 -14.49 -34.29 3.79
N VAL A 81 -14.88 -33.27 3.04
CA VAL A 81 -16.11 -32.50 3.30
C VAL A 81 -17.34 -33.39 3.14
N GLU A 82 -17.41 -34.20 2.10
CA GLU A 82 -18.50 -35.15 1.88
C GLU A 82 -18.54 -36.22 2.99
N ALA A 83 -17.39 -36.80 3.34
CA ALA A 83 -17.29 -37.76 4.42
C ALA A 83 -17.73 -37.17 5.75
N ARG A 84 -17.35 -35.92 6.04
CA ARG A 84 -17.78 -35.19 7.24
C ARG A 84 -19.30 -34.98 7.23
N ALA A 85 -19.86 -34.53 6.12
CA ALA A 85 -21.30 -34.32 5.99
C ALA A 85 -22.08 -35.63 6.24
N LYS A 86 -21.64 -36.73 5.61
CA LYS A 86 -22.21 -38.08 5.82
C LYS A 86 -22.08 -38.56 7.27
N ALA A 87 -20.92 -38.38 7.89
CA ALA A 87 -20.68 -38.81 9.26
C ALA A 87 -21.57 -38.09 10.29
N THR A 88 -21.92 -36.83 10.02
CA THR A 88 -22.84 -36.05 10.87
C THR A 88 -24.31 -36.19 10.48
N GLN A 89 -24.61 -36.84 9.35
CA GLN A 89 -25.97 -36.99 8.86
C GLN A 89 -26.66 -38.15 9.57
N VAL A 90 -27.67 -37.85 10.38
CA VAL A 90 -28.54 -38.89 10.92
C VAL A 90 -29.58 -39.28 9.87
N THR A 91 -29.51 -40.53 9.40
CA THR A 91 -30.52 -41.09 8.51
C THR A 91 -31.55 -41.84 9.34
N VAL A 92 -32.78 -41.31 9.40
CA VAL A 92 -33.92 -41.95 10.06
C VAL A 92 -34.70 -42.73 9.00
N THR A 93 -34.76 -44.05 9.15
CA THR A 93 -35.58 -44.95 8.33
C THR A 93 -36.90 -45.29 9.05
N PRO A 94 -37.97 -45.69 8.33
CA PRO A 94 -39.22 -46.12 8.97
C PRO A 94 -39.02 -47.25 9.99
N ASP A 95 -38.05 -48.14 9.74
CA ASP A 95 -37.71 -49.24 10.63
C ASP A 95 -37.03 -48.76 11.93
N THR A 96 -36.21 -47.69 11.87
CA THR A 96 -35.58 -47.10 13.07
C THR A 96 -36.56 -46.32 13.95
N LEU A 97 -37.71 -45.88 13.40
CA LEU A 97 -38.80 -45.29 14.18
C LEU A 97 -39.66 -46.35 14.89
N SER A 98 -39.54 -47.61 14.47
CA SER A 98 -40.30 -48.74 15.01
C SER A 98 -39.58 -49.43 16.18
N ASP A 99 -38.28 -49.20 16.32
CA ASP A 99 -37.42 -49.76 17.38
C ASP A 99 -37.20 -48.73 18.51
N PRO A 100 -37.74 -48.97 19.72
CA PRO A 100 -37.60 -48.07 20.87
C PRO A 100 -36.14 -47.78 21.26
N GLU A 101 -35.22 -48.73 21.06
CA GLU A 101 -33.80 -48.50 21.35
C GLU A 101 -33.14 -47.58 20.31
N ALA A 102 -33.50 -47.72 19.04
CA ALA A 102 -32.97 -46.88 17.96
C ALA A 102 -33.42 -45.42 18.11
N VAL A 103 -34.68 -45.18 18.52
CA VAL A 103 -35.21 -43.85 18.83
C VAL A 103 -34.47 -43.22 20.01
N LYS A 104 -34.16 -43.98 21.05
CA LYS A 104 -33.42 -43.49 22.22
C LYS A 104 -31.99 -43.10 21.87
N ARG A 105 -31.26 -43.93 21.10
CA ARG A 105 -29.90 -43.62 20.63
C ARG A 105 -29.87 -42.36 19.76
N PHE A 106 -30.90 -42.15 18.93
CA PHE A 106 -31.06 -40.91 18.15
C PHE A 106 -31.27 -39.69 19.04
N GLN A 107 -32.11 -39.79 20.08
CA GLN A 107 -32.30 -38.71 21.05
C GLN A 107 -31.01 -38.38 21.82
N ASP A 108 -30.26 -39.40 22.24
CA ASP A 108 -29.00 -39.24 22.98
C ASP A 108 -27.86 -38.63 22.12
N SER A 109 -27.93 -38.76 20.79
CA SER A 109 -26.93 -38.18 19.85
C SER A 109 -27.30 -36.81 19.30
N GLN A 110 -28.49 -36.29 19.64
CA GLN A 110 -28.98 -34.95 19.27
C GLN A 110 -28.84 -33.92 20.40
N ALA A 111 -28.44 -34.34 21.60
CA ALA A 111 -28.17 -33.50 22.78
C ALA A 111 -26.70 -33.08 22.84
#